data_AF-A0A413R721-F1
#
_entry.id   AF-A0A413R721-F1
#
_cell.length_a   1.000
_cell.length_b   1.000
_cell.length_c   1.000
_cell.angle_alpha   90.00
_cell.angle_beta   90.00
_cell.angle_gamma   90.00
#
_symmetry.space_group_name_H-M   'P 1'
#
loop_
_entity.id
_entity.type
_entity.pdbx_description
1 polymer ?
#
loop_
_entity_poly.entity_id
_entity_poly.type
_entity_poly.pdbx_seq_one_letter_code
_entity_poly.pdbx_strand_id
1 'polypeptide(L)'
;MEIKEINKIIQSDDKDEKAKSVKCICINYGDFLADCEGFVQKRYHDFKCNPKHQFEKKADTILENAIHEKNFMPDLFLIRLNRKQSACNSQIDFVFELLDKSFLETDPIRKSEISEETLNLCLSADVSFIMVYIGMNR
;
A
#
# COMPACT_ATOMS: atom_id res chain seq x y z
N MET A 1 8.68 -10.34 -8.23
CA MET A 1 8.01 -9.47 -7.24
C MET A 1 7.05 -8.59 -8.02
N GLU A 2 5.75 -8.74 -7.80
CA GLU A 2 4.75 -7.95 -8.53
C GLU A 2 4.44 -6.66 -7.75
N ILE A 3 4.47 -5.53 -8.45
CA ILE A 3 4.26 -4.20 -7.88
C ILE A 3 2.98 -3.57 -8.44
N LYS A 4 2.42 -2.62 -7.69
CA LYS A 4 1.32 -1.77 -8.16
C LYS A 4 1.72 -0.30 -8.04
N GLU A 5 1.56 0.45 -9.13
CA GLU A 5 1.70 1.91 -9.10
C GLU A 5 0.36 2.57 -8.74
N ILE A 6 0.41 3.54 -7.83
CA ILE A 6 -0.72 4.35 -7.40
C ILE A 6 -0.36 5.82 -7.65
N ASN A 7 -1.10 6.48 -8.53
CA ASN A 7 -0.89 7.88 -8.90
C ASN A 7 -2.02 8.73 -8.31
N LYS A 8 -1.67 9.69 -7.45
CA LYS A 8 -2.62 10.62 -6.83
C LYS A 8 -2.31 12.05 -7.27
N ILE A 9 -3.30 12.75 -7.81
CA ILE A 9 -3.20 14.16 -8.19
C ILE A 9 -3.69 15.00 -7.02
N ILE A 10 -2.83 15.87 -6.50
CA ILE A 10 -3.18 16.83 -5.44
C ILE A 10 -3.49 18.18 -6.12
N GLN A 11 -4.65 18.72 -5.84
CA GLN A 11 -4.99 20.11 -6.19
C GLN A 11 -4.44 21.02 -5.09
N SER A 12 -3.67 22.04 -5.46
CA SER A 12 -3.26 23.10 -4.55
C SER A 12 -4.43 24.05 -4.30
N ASP A 13 -4.61 24.49 -3.05
CA ASP A 13 -5.56 25.55 -2.71
C ASP A 13 -5.15 26.92 -3.28
N ASP A 14 -3.85 27.08 -3.61
CA ASP A 14 -3.33 28.23 -4.32
C ASP A 14 -3.59 28.11 -5.83
N LYS A 15 -4.31 29.09 -6.38
CA LYS A 15 -4.73 29.18 -7.79
C LYS A 15 -3.58 29.24 -8.80
N ASP A 16 -2.35 29.47 -8.35
CA ASP A 16 -1.15 29.60 -9.17
C ASP A 16 -0.15 28.42 -9.02
N GLU A 17 -0.40 27.47 -8.11
CA GLU A 17 0.42 26.26 -8.02
C GLU A 17 -0.08 25.19 -9.00
N LYS A 18 0.86 24.58 -9.75
CA LYS A 18 0.54 23.44 -10.61
C LYS A 18 0.16 22.25 -9.75
N ALA A 19 -0.90 21.55 -10.13
CA ALA A 19 -1.32 20.29 -9.51
C ALA A 19 -0.11 19.36 -9.31
N LYS A 20 0.14 18.96 -8.07
CA LYS A 20 1.29 18.14 -7.70
C LYS A 20 0.88 16.68 -7.80
N SER A 21 1.53 15.93 -8.68
CA SER A 21 1.34 14.48 -8.78
C SER A 21 2.19 13.79 -7.74
N VAL A 22 1.59 12.93 -6.94
CA VAL A 22 2.26 12.03 -6.00
C VAL A 22 2.14 10.61 -6.53
N LYS A 23 3.28 9.97 -6.76
CA LYS A 23 3.36 8.56 -7.13
C LYS A 23 3.76 7.74 -5.91
N CYS A 24 3.03 6.64 -5.72
CA CYS A 24 3.31 5.63 -4.72
C CYS A 24 3.50 4.26 -5.38
N ILE A 25 4.49 3.49 -4.94
CA ILE A 25 4.69 2.10 -5.39
C ILE A 25 4.33 1.15 -4.26
N CYS A 26 3.42 0.22 -4.51
CA CYS A 26 3.12 -0.89 -3.61
C CYS A 26 3.94 -2.12 -4.00
N ILE A 27 4.87 -2.50 -3.13
CA ILE A 27 5.69 -3.70 -3.21
C ILE A 27 4.90 -4.90 -2.69
N ASN A 28 5.16 -6.09 -3.23
CA ASN A 28 4.51 -7.36 -2.88
C ASN A 28 2.98 -7.35 -3.09
N TYR A 29 2.49 -6.56 -4.06
CA TYR A 29 1.06 -6.49 -4.35
C TYR A 29 0.52 -7.82 -4.90
N GLY A 30 1.32 -8.56 -5.68
CA GLY A 30 0.94 -9.90 -6.15
C GLY A 30 0.72 -10.88 -5.01
N ASP A 31 1.57 -10.83 -3.97
CA ASP A 31 1.43 -11.70 -2.80
C ASP A 31 0.16 -11.35 -2.01
N PHE A 32 -0.16 -10.07 -1.90
CA PHE A 32 -1.45 -9.62 -1.34
C PHE A 32 -2.65 -10.16 -2.13
N LEU A 33 -2.59 -10.14 -3.46
CA LEU A 33 -3.66 -10.69 -4.30
C LEU A 33 -3.79 -12.20 -4.12
N ALA A 34 -2.66 -12.92 -4.06
CA ALA A 34 -2.64 -14.37 -3.82
C ALA A 34 -3.22 -14.72 -2.45
N ASP A 35 -2.91 -13.95 -1.41
CA ASP A 35 -3.49 -14.12 -0.09
C ASP A 35 -4.99 -13.81 -0.06
N CYS A 36 -5.45 -12.77 -0.78
CA CYS A 36 -6.88 -12.51 -0.94
C CYS A 36 -7.59 -13.71 -1.58
N GLU A 37 -7.01 -14.27 -2.65
CA GLU A 37 -7.56 -15.44 -3.34
C GLU A 37 -7.62 -16.67 -2.41
N GLY A 38 -6.58 -16.90 -1.62
CA GLY A 38 -6.47 -18.04 -0.72
C GLY A 38 -7.36 -17.95 0.54
N PHE A 39 -7.57 -16.74 1.07
CA PHE A 39 -8.23 -16.55 2.38
C PHE A 39 -9.64 -15.99 2.32
N VAL A 40 -10.09 -15.42 1.21
CA VAL A 40 -11.48 -14.99 1.04
C VAL A 40 -12.32 -16.16 0.54
N GLN A 41 -13.49 -16.41 1.15
CA GLN A 41 -14.43 -17.40 0.61
C GLN A 41 -14.81 -17.03 -0.82
N LYS A 42 -14.82 -18.01 -1.73
CA LYS A 42 -15.14 -17.82 -3.16
C LYS A 42 -16.41 -17.00 -3.41
N ARG A 43 -17.46 -17.21 -2.62
CA ARG A 43 -18.73 -16.46 -2.73
C ARG A 43 -18.60 -14.95 -2.48
N TYR A 44 -17.49 -14.48 -1.90
CA TYR A 44 -17.23 -13.08 -1.59
C TYR A 44 -16.14 -12.45 -2.45
N HIS A 45 -15.60 -13.16 -3.46
CA HIS A 45 -14.51 -12.63 -4.29
C HIS A 45 -14.88 -11.35 -5.02
N ASP A 46 -16.09 -11.28 -5.57
CA ASP A 46 -16.59 -10.11 -6.31
C ASP A 46 -17.29 -9.07 -5.40
N PHE A 47 -17.35 -9.31 -4.10
CA PHE A 47 -18.04 -8.43 -3.16
C PHE A 47 -17.09 -7.40 -2.58
N LYS A 48 -17.59 -6.18 -2.32
CA LYS A 48 -16.83 -5.06 -1.74
C LYS A 48 -16.12 -5.38 -0.41
N CYS A 49 -16.51 -6.44 0.28
CA CYS A 49 -15.83 -6.89 1.49
C CYS A 49 -14.50 -7.62 1.23
N ASN A 50 -14.21 -8.02 -0.01
CA ASN A 50 -12.91 -8.55 -0.37
C ASN A 50 -11.83 -7.48 -0.10
N PRO A 51 -10.75 -7.80 0.67
CA PRO A 51 -9.66 -6.87 0.96
C PRO A 51 -9.06 -6.23 -0.28
N LYS A 52 -9.01 -6.94 -1.41
CA LYS A 52 -8.56 -6.39 -2.71
C LYS A 52 -9.32 -5.11 -3.09
N HIS A 53 -10.65 -5.10 -2.91
CA HIS A 53 -11.48 -3.93 -3.26
C HIS A 53 -11.41 -2.84 -2.18
N GLN A 54 -11.11 -3.21 -0.94
CA GLN A 54 -10.91 -2.27 0.15
C GLN A 54 -9.55 -1.55 0.06
N PHE A 55 -8.55 -2.18 -0.56
CA PHE A 55 -7.20 -1.66 -0.69
C PHE A 55 -7.16 -0.29 -1.34
N GLU A 56 -7.78 -0.12 -2.51
CA GLU A 56 -7.74 1.17 -3.24
C GLU A 56 -8.22 2.32 -2.36
N LYS A 57 -9.40 2.14 -1.73
CA LYS A 57 -9.99 3.16 -0.85
C LYS A 57 -9.11 3.43 0.37
N LYS A 58 -8.51 2.39 0.96
CA LYS A 58 -7.66 2.53 2.15
C LYS A 58 -6.35 3.23 1.79
N ALA A 59 -5.71 2.82 0.70
CA ALA A 59 -4.48 3.41 0.19
C ALA A 59 -4.67 4.89 -0.13
N ASP A 60 -5.78 5.26 -0.77
CA ASP A 60 -6.10 6.66 -1.09
C ASP A 60 -6.15 7.54 0.16
N THR A 61 -6.85 7.08 1.21
CA THR A 61 -6.97 7.81 2.49
C THR A 61 -5.63 7.91 3.20
N ILE A 62 -4.87 6.81 3.26
CA ILE A 62 -3.58 6.77 3.94
C ILE A 62 -2.57 7.68 3.24
N LEU A 63 -2.52 7.67 1.90
CA LEU A 63 -1.68 8.58 1.13
C LEU A 63 -2.08 10.04 1.33
N GLU A 64 -3.38 10.33 1.38
CA GLU A 64 -3.85 11.70 1.63
C GLU A 64 -3.34 12.23 2.96
N ASN A 65 -3.43 11.43 4.02
CA ASN A 65 -2.94 11.82 5.33
C ASN A 65 -1.42 12.06 5.30
N ALA A 66 -0.66 11.14 4.70
CA ALA A 66 0.79 11.23 4.61
C ALA A 66 1.27 12.45 3.82
N ILE A 67 0.57 12.81 2.74
CA ILE A 67 0.87 13.99 1.92
C ILE A 67 0.78 15.29 2.72
N HIS A 68 -0.18 15.39 3.63
CA HIS A 68 -0.40 16.59 4.45
C HIS A 68 0.43 16.60 5.73
N GLU A 69 1.17 15.52 6.01
CA GLU A 69 1.98 15.39 7.21
C GLU A 69 3.34 16.06 7.04
N LYS A 70 3.66 17.03 7.90
CA LYS A 70 4.94 17.78 7.81
C LYS A 70 6.15 16.92 8.17
N ASN A 71 5.98 15.97 9.09
CA ASN A 71 7.03 15.09 9.59
C ASN A 71 6.54 13.65 9.51
N PHE A 72 6.51 13.10 8.29
CA PHE A 72 6.06 11.74 8.06
C PHE A 72 7.01 10.73 8.73
N MET A 73 6.45 9.73 9.40
CA MET A 73 7.16 8.56 9.89
C MET A 73 6.53 7.30 9.27
N PRO A 74 7.30 6.22 9.07
CA PRO A 74 6.75 4.93 8.67
C PRO A 74 5.50 4.57 9.48
N ASP A 75 4.41 4.24 8.78
CA ASP A 75 3.14 3.91 9.41
C ASP A 75 2.61 2.56 8.93
N LEU A 76 2.02 1.82 9.86
CA LEU A 76 1.39 0.54 9.59
C LEU A 76 -0.12 0.74 9.43
N PHE A 77 -0.67 0.19 8.35
CA PHE A 77 -2.11 0.09 8.19
C PHE A 77 -2.52 -1.32 7.84
N LEU A 78 -3.77 -1.65 8.19
CA LEU A 78 -4.35 -2.95 7.94
C LEU A 78 -5.65 -2.86 7.15
N ILE A 79 -5.91 -3.93 6.42
CA ILE A 79 -7.20 -4.19 5.79
C ILE A 79 -7.75 -5.47 6.40
N ARG A 80 -8.94 -5.38 6.98
CA ARG A 80 -9.54 -6.49 7.75
C ARG A 80 -10.51 -7.30 6.91
N LEU A 81 -10.32 -8.61 6.93
CA LEU A 81 -11.27 -9.61 6.48
C LEU A 81 -11.97 -10.23 7.70
N ASN A 82 -13.29 -10.11 7.77
CA ASN A 82 -14.02 -10.62 8.91
C ASN A 82 -14.15 -12.14 8.86
N ARG A 83 -14.33 -12.74 10.05
CA ARG A 83 -14.52 -14.18 10.25
C ARG A 83 -15.53 -14.85 9.31
N LYS A 84 -16.64 -14.18 9.01
CA LYS A 84 -17.72 -14.72 8.15
C LYS A 84 -17.35 -14.80 6.68
N GLN A 85 -16.37 -13.99 6.27
CA GLN A 85 -15.94 -13.83 4.89
C GLN A 85 -14.66 -14.63 4.60
N SER A 86 -13.92 -15.02 5.64
CA SER A 86 -12.70 -15.81 5.50
C SER A 86 -12.98 -17.29 5.28
N ALA A 87 -12.13 -17.93 4.49
CA ALA A 87 -12.20 -19.37 4.19
C ALA A 87 -11.90 -20.24 5.42
N CYS A 88 -11.15 -19.71 6.39
CA CYS A 88 -10.72 -20.43 7.59
C CYS A 88 -11.56 -20.12 8.85
N ASN A 89 -12.63 -19.31 8.74
CA ASN A 89 -13.43 -18.87 9.89
C ASN A 89 -12.60 -18.17 10.99
N SER A 90 -11.56 -17.41 10.59
CA SER A 90 -10.80 -16.49 11.47
C SER A 90 -10.86 -15.05 10.94
N GLN A 91 -10.68 -14.06 11.81
CA GLN A 91 -10.42 -12.71 11.34
C GLN A 91 -9.00 -12.67 10.77
N ILE A 92 -8.80 -11.99 9.66
CA ILE A 92 -7.48 -11.85 9.04
C ILE A 92 -7.22 -10.37 8.80
N ASP A 93 -6.09 -9.88 9.29
CA ASP A 93 -5.62 -8.53 9.05
C ASP A 93 -4.46 -8.59 8.04
N PHE A 94 -4.68 -8.02 6.86
CA PHE A 94 -3.69 -7.87 5.80
C PHE A 94 -2.90 -6.60 6.10
N VAL A 95 -1.60 -6.74 6.39
CA VAL A 95 -0.76 -5.69 6.95
C VAL A 95 0.10 -5.07 5.87
N PHE A 96 0.09 -3.75 5.85
CA PHE A 96 0.91 -2.92 4.98
C PHE A 96 1.67 -1.90 5.80
N GLU A 97 2.81 -1.49 5.27
CA GLU A 97 3.57 -0.36 5.76
C GLU A 97 3.67 0.70 4.69
N LEU A 98 3.51 1.96 5.08
CA LEU A 98 3.78 3.12 4.25
C LEU A 98 5.10 3.74 4.68
N LEU A 99 5.97 3.99 3.71
CA LEU A 99 7.25 4.66 3.85
C LEU A 99 7.27 5.87 2.92
N ASP A 100 7.97 6.94 3.31
CA ASP A 100 8.40 7.93 2.34
C ASP A 100 9.72 7.50 1.68
N LYS A 101 10.03 8.11 0.53
CA LYS A 101 11.25 7.80 -0.20
C LYS A 101 12.52 8.05 0.63
N SER A 102 12.58 9.14 1.38
CA SER A 102 13.74 9.50 2.21
C SER A 102 14.04 8.46 3.28
N PHE A 103 13.01 7.88 3.88
CA PHE A 103 13.15 6.82 4.86
C PHE A 103 13.75 5.58 4.19
N LEU A 104 13.18 5.14 3.07
CA LEU A 104 13.71 4.00 2.31
C LEU A 104 15.17 4.21 1.86
N GLU A 105 15.56 5.44 1.52
CA GLU A 105 16.95 5.79 1.19
C GLU A 105 17.93 5.58 2.36
N THR A 106 17.45 5.61 3.61
CA THR A 106 18.29 5.47 4.80
C THR A 106 18.13 4.14 5.53
N ASP A 107 17.15 3.32 5.17
CA ASP A 107 16.88 2.02 5.81
C ASP A 107 17.64 0.86 5.12
N PRO A 108 18.74 0.35 5.71
CA PRO A 108 19.51 -0.74 5.12
C PRO A 108 18.77 -2.09 5.18
N ILE A 109 17.86 -2.27 6.15
CA ILE A 109 17.13 -3.52 6.33
C ILE A 109 16.15 -3.66 5.18
N ARG A 110 15.29 -2.66 4.97
CA ARG A 110 14.28 -2.72 3.90
C ARG A 110 14.92 -2.79 2.51
N LYS A 111 16.02 -2.08 2.27
CA LYS A 111 16.76 -2.18 1.00
C LYS A 111 17.26 -3.59 0.72
N SER A 112 17.63 -4.36 1.74
CA SER A 112 18.12 -5.73 1.58
C SER A 112 17.01 -6.74 1.26
N GLU A 113 15.76 -6.40 1.56
CA GLU A 113 14.58 -7.25 1.33
C GLU A 113 13.96 -7.04 -0.06
N ILE A 114 14.34 -5.96 -0.75
CA ILE A 114 13.79 -5.55 -2.05
C ILE A 114 14.80 -5.89 -3.16
N SER A 115 14.32 -6.39 -4.30
CA SER A 115 15.19 -6.61 -5.46
C SER A 115 15.78 -5.29 -5.98
N GLU A 116 16.99 -5.32 -6.51
CA GLU A 116 17.67 -4.12 -7.03
C GLU A 116 16.82 -3.38 -8.08
N GLU A 117 16.16 -4.13 -8.97
CA GLU A 117 15.21 -3.58 -9.96
C GLU A 117 14.06 -2.81 -9.30
N THR A 118 13.41 -3.40 -8.30
CA THR A 118 12.28 -2.78 -7.59
C THR A 118 12.75 -1.58 -6.77
N LEU A 119 13.93 -1.66 -6.16
CA LEU A 119 14.52 -0.58 -5.40
C LEU A 119 14.80 0.64 -6.30
N ASN A 120 15.35 0.43 -7.49
CA ASN A 120 15.58 1.50 -8.47
C ASN A 120 14.27 2.18 -8.90
N LEU A 121 13.18 1.42 -9.06
CA LEU A 121 11.86 1.99 -9.33
C LEU A 121 11.37 2.83 -8.14
N CYS A 122 11.49 2.32 -6.91
CA CYS A 122 11.08 3.04 -5.69
C CYS A 122 11.88 4.33 -5.46
N LEU A 123 13.14 4.36 -5.88
CA LEU A 123 14.02 5.52 -5.75
C LEU A 123 14.00 6.45 -6.96
N SER A 124 13.10 6.22 -7.92
CA SER A 124 12.91 7.12 -9.07
C SER A 124 12.44 8.52 -8.64
N ALA A 125 12.75 9.53 -9.45
CA ALA A 125 12.53 10.93 -9.08
C ALA A 125 11.04 11.32 -8.93
N ASP A 126 10.15 10.56 -9.56
CA ASP A 126 8.69 10.76 -9.56
C ASP A 126 7.99 10.09 -8.37
N VAL A 127 8.67 9.17 -7.66
CA VAL A 127 8.10 8.43 -6.52
C VAL A 127 8.31 9.21 -5.22
N SER A 128 7.21 9.39 -4.46
CA SER A 128 7.23 10.07 -3.16
C SER A 128 7.05 9.09 -1.99
N PHE A 129 6.22 8.06 -2.19
CA PHE A 129 5.86 7.09 -1.15
C PHE A 129 6.00 5.66 -1.65
N ILE A 130 6.19 4.74 -0.71
CA ILE A 130 6.32 3.31 -0.95
C ILE A 130 5.40 2.60 0.04
N MET A 131 4.49 1.77 -0.46
CA MET A 131 3.74 0.82 0.34
C MET A 131 4.40 -0.55 0.25
N VAL A 132 4.45 -1.29 1.35
CA VAL A 132 4.98 -2.66 1.37
C VAL A 132 3.94 -3.56 2.01
N TYR A 133 3.47 -4.56 1.25
CA TYR A 133 2.69 -5.63 1.86
C TYR A 133 3.62 -6.55 2.66
N ILE A 134 3.36 -6.65 3.97
CA ILE A 134 4.19 -7.40 4.93
C ILE A 134 3.66 -8.83 5.10
N GLY A 135 2.35 -9.03 4.98
CA GLY A 135 1.71 -10.33 5.14
C GLY A 135 0.41 -10.24 5.94
N MET A 136 0.05 -11.35 6.59
CA MET A 136 -1.20 -11.49 7.32
C MET A 136 -0.98 -11.79 8.80
N ASN A 137 -1.81 -11.18 9.64
CA ASN A 137 -2.04 -11.61 11.02
C ASN A 137 -3.38 -12.33 11.12
N ARG A 138 -3.42 -13.49 11.78
CA ARG A 138 -4.60 -14.37 11.90
C ARG A 138 -5.00 -14.61 13.35
#